data_AF-A0A2V6ZA43-F1
#
_entry.id   AF-A0A2V6ZA43-F1
#
_cell.length_a   1.000
_cell.length_b   1.000
_cell.length_c   1.000
_cell.angle_alpha   90.00
_cell.angle_beta   90.00
_cell.angle_gamma   90.00
#
_symmetry.space_group_name_H-M   'P 1'
#
loop_
_entity.id
_entity.type
_entity.pdbx_description
1 polymer ?
#
loop_
_entity_poly.entity_id
_entity_poly.type
_entity_poly.pdbx_seq_one_letter_code
_entity_poly.pdbx_strand_id
1 'polypeptide(L)'
;ADVVAEYREFERFSTTVLNAYLQPLMDGYLAGLEEQLRATGYAHGVLTVASSGGMMTTETARRLPIKTIFSGPAGGVSQACFVGAAAGARDFITYDMGGTSTDVCLVRDLTPLTTSDGMLGAFPVKVPQLDMHSVGAGGGSIAWLDVDGSLQVGPRSAGATPGPAAYGLGGTEPTVTDANVVLGRIGTARRLGGAIALDAERAQGTIADLGRRLGGSMTAEALAEGIVTIAVSRMT
;
A
#
# COMPACT_ATOMS: atom_id res chain seq x y z
N ALA A 1 -1.68 -6.25 30.18
CA ALA A 1 -2.47 -7.44 29.80
C ALA A 1 -3.54 -7.06 28.78
N ASP A 2 -4.17 -5.89 28.92
CA ASP A 2 -5.36 -5.50 28.14
C ASP A 2 -5.12 -5.24 26.64
N VAL A 3 -3.88 -4.93 26.22
CA VAL A 3 -3.52 -4.76 24.80
C VAL A 3 -3.11 -6.10 24.17
N VAL A 4 -2.09 -6.75 24.76
CA VAL A 4 -1.65 -8.09 24.39
C VAL A 4 -1.18 -8.84 25.64
N ALA A 5 -1.55 -10.12 25.74
CA ALA A 5 -1.15 -11.01 26.82
C ALA A 5 0.04 -11.89 26.40
N GLU A 6 1.14 -11.26 25.97
CA GLU A 6 2.36 -11.97 25.51
C GLU A 6 3.31 -12.26 26.68
N TYR A 7 3.91 -13.45 26.66
CA TYR A 7 4.99 -13.86 27.58
C TYR A 7 6.30 -13.15 27.18
N ARG A 8 7.03 -12.62 28.18
CA ARG A 8 8.20 -11.70 28.02
C ARG A 8 7.83 -10.28 27.58
N GLU A 9 8.73 -9.36 27.87
CA GLU A 9 8.44 -7.94 28.01
C GLU A 9 8.59 -7.13 26.74
N PHE A 10 9.52 -7.49 25.85
CA PHE A 10 9.91 -6.62 24.74
C PHE A 10 8.77 -6.42 23.73
N GLU A 11 8.22 -7.50 23.20
CA GLU A 11 7.15 -7.44 22.20
C GLU A 11 5.84 -6.95 22.81
N ARG A 12 5.56 -7.30 24.07
CA ARG A 12 4.43 -6.77 24.83
C ARG A 12 4.54 -5.26 25.01
N PHE A 13 5.71 -4.77 25.39
CA PHE A 13 5.98 -3.35 25.58
C PHE A 13 5.87 -2.61 24.25
N SER A 14 6.53 -3.10 23.20
CA SER A 14 6.50 -2.50 21.87
C SER A 14 5.08 -2.38 21.33
N THR A 15 4.30 -3.47 21.37
CA THR A 15 2.89 -3.49 20.95
C THR A 15 2.04 -2.50 21.75
N THR A 16 2.26 -2.43 23.07
CA THR A 16 1.50 -1.52 23.95
C THR A 16 1.83 -0.05 23.66
N VAL A 17 3.11 0.29 23.46
CA VAL A 17 3.55 1.64 23.12
C VAL A 17 2.98 2.07 21.77
N LEU A 18 3.05 1.23 20.75
CA LEU A 18 2.48 1.51 19.44
C LEU A 18 0.96 1.72 19.51
N ASN A 19 0.24 0.87 20.27
CA ASN A 19 -1.19 1.06 20.48
C ASN A 19 -1.50 2.41 21.12
N ALA A 20 -0.80 2.75 22.22
CA ALA A 20 -0.99 4.02 22.93
C ALA A 20 -0.66 5.23 22.07
N TYR A 21 0.36 5.12 21.22
CA TYR A 21 0.75 6.17 20.29
C TYR A 21 -0.35 6.46 19.24
N LEU A 22 -1.02 5.41 18.75
CA LEU A 22 -2.07 5.53 17.73
C LEU A 22 -3.46 5.90 18.29
N GLN A 23 -3.72 5.61 19.56
CA GLN A 23 -5.01 5.83 20.21
C GLN A 23 -5.60 7.23 19.99
N PRO A 24 -4.90 8.34 20.29
CA PRO A 24 -5.51 9.67 20.16
C PRO A 24 -5.88 10.02 18.70
N LEU A 25 -5.08 9.56 17.73
CA LEU A 25 -5.36 9.78 16.30
C LEU A 25 -6.59 8.99 15.85
N MET A 26 -6.65 7.71 16.22
CA MET A 26 -7.77 6.84 15.85
C MET A 26 -9.06 7.24 16.56
N ASP A 27 -8.97 7.69 17.82
CA ASP A 27 -10.09 8.18 18.60
C ASP A 27 -10.74 9.40 17.94
N GLY A 28 -9.94 10.42 17.62
CA GLY A 28 -10.44 11.62 16.95
C GLY A 28 -11.04 11.33 15.58
N TYR A 29 -10.39 10.49 14.76
CA TYR A 29 -10.87 10.15 13.43
C TYR A 29 -12.21 9.40 13.46
N LEU A 30 -12.29 8.31 14.23
CA LEU A 30 -13.51 7.49 14.27
C LEU A 30 -14.66 8.18 14.98
N ALA A 31 -14.39 8.97 16.04
CA ALA A 31 -15.42 9.79 16.67
C ALA A 31 -16.00 10.83 15.69
N GLY A 32 -15.14 11.52 14.94
CA GLY A 32 -15.56 12.49 13.93
C GLY A 32 -16.38 11.84 12.81
N LEU A 33 -15.97 10.66 12.33
CA LEU A 33 -16.72 9.89 11.34
C LEU A 33 -18.13 9.52 11.85
N GLU A 34 -18.23 8.99 13.07
CA GLU A 34 -19.52 8.64 13.67
C GLU A 34 -20.43 9.86 13.86
N GLU A 35 -19.87 10.98 14.28
CA GLU A 35 -20.62 12.24 14.42
C GLU A 35 -21.17 12.73 13.08
N GLN A 36 -20.34 12.75 12.04
CA GLN A 36 -20.76 13.17 10.70
C GLN A 36 -21.84 12.23 10.13
N LEU A 37 -21.70 10.92 10.30
CA LEU A 37 -22.72 9.96 9.88
C LEU A 37 -24.03 10.17 10.64
N ARG A 38 -23.97 10.38 11.96
CA ARG A 38 -25.16 10.65 12.76
C ARG A 38 -25.86 11.94 12.33
N ALA A 39 -25.09 12.97 11.96
CA ALA A 39 -25.62 14.24 11.48
C ALA A 39 -26.37 14.11 10.13
N THR A 40 -26.08 13.08 9.32
CA THR A 40 -26.84 12.78 8.09
C THR A 40 -28.08 11.89 8.34
N GLY A 41 -28.34 11.52 9.59
CA GLY A 41 -29.46 10.65 9.99
C GLY A 41 -29.12 9.17 10.03
N TYR A 42 -27.86 8.78 9.86
CA TYR A 42 -27.44 7.39 10.03
C TYR A 42 -27.51 6.99 11.52
N ALA A 43 -28.28 5.95 11.82
CA ALA A 43 -28.61 5.54 13.19
C ALA A 43 -28.01 4.18 13.60
N HIS A 44 -27.15 3.58 12.78
CA HIS A 44 -26.58 2.26 13.04
C HIS A 44 -25.13 2.35 13.50
N GLY A 45 -24.60 1.23 14.01
CA GLY A 45 -23.18 1.14 14.40
C GLY A 45 -22.27 1.07 13.17
N VAL A 46 -21.08 1.66 13.29
CA VAL A 46 -20.06 1.63 12.24
C VAL A 46 -19.07 0.51 12.56
N LEU A 47 -18.73 -0.28 11.53
CA LEU A 47 -17.69 -1.31 11.60
C LEU A 47 -16.48 -0.89 10.78
N THR A 48 -15.31 -1.33 11.23
CA THR A 48 -14.06 -1.22 10.48
C THR A 48 -13.41 -2.59 10.30
N VAL A 49 -12.56 -2.71 9.30
CA VAL A 49 -11.83 -3.95 9.02
C VAL A 49 -10.66 -4.08 10.00
N ALA A 50 -10.48 -5.29 10.51
CA ALA A 50 -9.37 -5.67 11.38
C ALA A 50 -8.19 -6.21 10.57
N SER A 51 -6.99 -6.19 11.15
CA SER A 51 -5.79 -6.84 10.60
C SER A 51 -5.99 -8.34 10.36
N SER A 52 -6.95 -8.97 11.03
CA SER A 52 -7.33 -10.37 10.85
C SER A 52 -8.24 -10.62 9.63
N GLY A 53 -8.60 -9.58 8.87
CA GLY A 53 -9.56 -9.67 7.75
C GLY A 53 -11.03 -9.69 8.18
N GLY A 54 -11.31 -9.77 9.49
CA GLY A 54 -12.66 -9.65 10.06
C GLY A 54 -13.11 -8.20 10.25
N MET A 55 -14.30 -8.02 10.82
CA MET A 55 -14.83 -6.70 11.18
C MET A 55 -14.78 -6.47 12.70
N MET A 56 -14.64 -5.21 13.12
CA MET A 56 -14.76 -4.80 14.52
C MET A 56 -15.50 -3.48 14.65
N THR A 57 -16.01 -3.20 15.85
CA THR A 57 -16.65 -1.90 16.14
C THR A 57 -15.62 -0.78 16.17
N THR A 58 -16.04 0.43 15.81
CA THR A 58 -15.30 1.67 16.03
C THR A 58 -14.85 1.82 17.48
N GLU A 59 -15.70 1.50 18.46
CA GLU A 59 -15.33 1.49 19.89
C GLU A 59 -14.09 0.62 20.15
N THR A 60 -14.06 -0.59 19.60
CA THR A 60 -12.92 -1.50 19.74
C THR A 60 -11.68 -0.93 19.05
N ALA A 61 -11.83 -0.38 17.84
CA ALA A 61 -10.73 0.21 17.08
C ALA A 61 -10.16 1.47 17.75
N ARG A 62 -10.98 2.26 18.46
CA ARG A 62 -10.54 3.41 19.25
C ARG A 62 -9.72 2.97 20.47
N ARG A 63 -10.11 1.86 21.11
CA ARG A 63 -9.38 1.28 22.26
C ARG A 63 -8.11 0.54 21.84
N LEU A 64 -8.17 -0.21 20.74
CA LEU A 64 -7.11 -1.09 20.25
C LEU A 64 -6.76 -0.81 18.77
N PRO A 65 -6.32 0.42 18.43
CA PRO A 65 -5.98 0.78 17.05
C PRO A 65 -4.88 -0.08 16.45
N ILE A 66 -4.04 -0.71 17.27
CA ILE A 66 -3.03 -1.65 16.79
C ILE A 66 -3.63 -2.82 16.01
N LYS A 67 -4.92 -3.13 16.19
CA LYS A 67 -5.63 -4.19 15.45
C LYS A 67 -6.18 -3.75 14.09
N THR A 68 -5.89 -2.53 13.65
CA THR A 68 -6.30 -2.02 12.33
C THR A 68 -5.12 -1.83 11.38
N ILE A 69 -3.92 -2.23 11.79
CA ILE A 69 -2.73 -2.22 10.93
C ILE A 69 -2.96 -3.14 9.72
N PHE A 70 -2.63 -2.67 8.52
CA PHE A 70 -2.89 -3.41 7.28
C PHE A 70 -4.37 -3.84 7.07
N SER A 71 -5.32 -3.14 7.70
CA SER A 71 -6.76 -3.46 7.58
C SER A 71 -7.29 -3.38 6.15
N GLY A 72 -6.78 -2.47 5.32
CA GLY A 72 -7.15 -2.35 3.91
C GLY A 72 -6.84 -3.63 3.11
N PRO A 73 -5.55 -4.02 3.00
CA PRO A 73 -5.15 -5.28 2.36
C PRO A 73 -5.86 -6.49 2.97
N ALA A 74 -6.03 -6.55 4.29
CA ALA A 74 -6.74 -7.65 4.94
C ALA A 74 -8.19 -7.78 4.47
N GLY A 75 -8.89 -6.66 4.27
CA GLY A 75 -10.22 -6.64 3.66
C GLY A 75 -10.21 -7.13 2.21
N GLY A 76 -9.17 -6.76 1.45
CA GLY A 76 -8.94 -7.27 0.09
C GLY A 76 -8.77 -8.78 0.05
N VAL A 77 -8.01 -9.37 0.99
CA VAL A 77 -7.86 -10.82 1.13
C VAL A 77 -9.19 -11.50 1.46
N SER A 78 -9.95 -10.96 2.42
CA SER A 78 -11.29 -11.47 2.74
C SER A 78 -12.21 -11.48 1.52
N GLN A 79 -12.18 -10.42 0.70
CA GLN A 79 -12.93 -10.35 -0.54
C GLN A 79 -12.41 -11.35 -1.59
N ALA A 80 -11.09 -11.55 -1.68
CA ALA A 80 -10.50 -12.53 -2.58
C ALA A 80 -10.95 -13.96 -2.23
N CYS A 81 -11.06 -14.31 -0.94
CA CYS A 81 -11.64 -15.60 -0.53
C CYS A 81 -13.10 -15.74 -0.97
N PHE A 82 -13.91 -14.70 -0.82
CA PHE A 82 -15.30 -14.71 -1.28
C PHE A 82 -15.39 -14.92 -2.80
N VAL A 83 -14.61 -14.17 -3.59
CA VAL A 83 -14.57 -14.29 -5.05
C VAL A 83 -14.00 -15.64 -5.49
N GLY A 84 -12.94 -16.12 -4.83
CA GLY A 84 -12.32 -17.41 -5.09
C GLY A 84 -13.28 -18.58 -4.89
N ALA A 85 -14.11 -18.54 -3.84
CA ALA A 85 -15.16 -19.52 -3.60
C ALA A 85 -16.17 -19.56 -4.76
N ALA A 86 -16.61 -18.39 -5.23
CA ALA A 86 -17.53 -18.28 -6.36
C ALA A 86 -16.90 -18.70 -7.70
N ALA A 87 -15.59 -18.49 -7.86
CA ALA A 87 -14.83 -18.83 -9.07
C ALA A 87 -14.30 -20.28 -9.09
N GLY A 88 -14.41 -21.03 -7.98
CA GLY A 88 -13.82 -22.37 -7.84
C GLY A 88 -12.30 -22.37 -7.64
N ALA A 89 -11.70 -21.22 -7.35
CA ALA A 89 -10.26 -21.08 -7.07
C ALA A 89 -10.04 -21.14 -5.55
N ARG A 90 -9.52 -22.29 -5.07
CA ARG A 90 -9.36 -22.55 -3.64
C ARG A 90 -7.97 -22.20 -3.10
N ASP A 91 -6.93 -22.32 -3.93
CA ASP A 91 -5.56 -21.96 -3.58
C ASP A 91 -5.09 -20.81 -4.48
N PHE A 92 -4.65 -19.70 -3.89
CA PHE A 92 -4.18 -18.53 -4.63
C PHE A 92 -3.29 -17.63 -3.79
N ILE A 93 -2.59 -16.71 -4.46
CA ILE A 93 -1.85 -15.62 -3.83
C ILE A 93 -2.59 -14.33 -4.19
N THR A 94 -2.94 -13.52 -3.19
CA THR A 94 -3.45 -12.17 -3.45
C THR A 94 -2.30 -11.27 -3.86
N TYR A 95 -2.56 -10.33 -4.76
CA TYR A 95 -1.58 -9.36 -5.23
C TYR A 95 -2.27 -8.00 -5.34
N ASP A 96 -2.00 -7.11 -4.39
CA ASP A 96 -2.56 -5.76 -4.35
C ASP A 96 -1.44 -4.73 -4.46
N MET A 97 -1.27 -4.14 -5.65
CA MET A 97 -0.26 -3.11 -5.91
C MET A 97 -0.91 -1.72 -5.89
N GLY A 98 -0.53 -0.93 -4.90
CA GLY A 98 -0.92 0.47 -4.78
C GLY A 98 0.13 1.44 -5.33
N GLY A 99 0.04 2.69 -4.91
CA GLY A 99 1.01 3.74 -5.27
C GLY A 99 2.36 3.63 -4.54
N THR A 100 2.45 2.89 -3.44
CA THR A 100 3.67 2.87 -2.61
C THR A 100 4.20 1.46 -2.38
N SER A 101 3.29 0.51 -2.15
CA SER A 101 3.59 -0.86 -1.80
C SER A 101 2.80 -1.84 -2.66
N THR A 102 3.24 -3.09 -2.60
CA THR A 102 2.52 -4.26 -3.09
C THR A 102 2.33 -5.23 -1.93
N ASP A 103 1.09 -5.56 -1.61
CA ASP A 103 0.73 -6.44 -0.51
C ASP A 103 0.29 -7.80 -1.06
N VAL A 104 0.88 -8.88 -0.53
CA VAL A 104 0.60 -10.27 -0.94
C VAL A 104 0.24 -11.15 0.24
N CYS A 105 -0.66 -12.10 0.03
CA CYS A 105 -1.07 -13.08 1.03
C CYS A 105 -1.28 -14.45 0.38
N LEU A 106 -0.76 -15.50 1.01
CA LEU A 106 -1.03 -16.87 0.58
C LEU A 106 -2.36 -17.34 1.17
N VAL A 107 -3.26 -17.77 0.29
CA VAL A 107 -4.53 -18.40 0.66
C VAL A 107 -4.50 -19.86 0.23
N ARG A 108 -4.79 -20.75 1.18
CA ARG A 108 -4.88 -22.19 0.95
C ARG A 108 -6.26 -22.67 1.35
N ASP A 109 -6.90 -23.41 0.47
CA ASP A 109 -8.28 -23.85 0.65
C ASP A 109 -9.26 -22.75 1.14
N LEU A 110 -9.25 -21.60 0.46
CA LEU A 110 -10.04 -20.40 0.81
C LEU A 110 -9.76 -19.82 2.20
N THR A 111 -8.71 -20.30 2.87
CA THR A 111 -8.31 -19.89 4.22
C THR A 111 -6.98 -19.14 4.14
N PRO A 112 -6.95 -17.84 4.46
CA PRO A 112 -5.69 -17.08 4.54
C PRO A 112 -4.83 -17.60 5.68
N LEU A 113 -3.51 -17.56 5.50
CA LEU A 113 -2.59 -17.78 6.62
C LEU A 113 -2.71 -16.61 7.61
N THR A 114 -2.51 -16.92 8.89
CA THR A 114 -2.56 -15.95 9.99
C THR A 114 -1.31 -16.05 10.83
N THR A 115 -0.83 -14.92 11.32
CA THR A 115 0.31 -14.83 12.23
C THR A 115 0.00 -13.89 13.38
N SER A 116 0.69 -14.05 14.50
CA SER A 116 0.78 -13.03 15.55
C SER A 116 2.12 -12.31 15.54
N ASP A 117 3.08 -12.77 14.76
CA ASP A 117 4.43 -12.22 14.68
C ASP A 117 4.50 -11.23 13.52
N GLY A 118 4.55 -9.94 13.83
CA GLY A 118 4.67 -8.87 12.85
C GLY A 118 5.73 -7.84 13.21
N MET A 119 6.08 -7.03 12.23
CA MET A 119 6.99 -5.90 12.37
C MET A 119 6.35 -4.64 11.78
N LEU A 120 6.36 -3.54 12.53
CA LEU A 120 6.07 -2.20 12.03
C LEU A 120 7.36 -1.40 12.04
N GLY A 121 7.98 -1.25 10.86
CA GLY A 121 9.35 -0.75 10.78
C GLY A 121 10.29 -1.65 11.60
N ALA A 122 10.98 -1.07 12.56
CA ALA A 122 11.89 -1.80 13.45
C ALA A 122 11.22 -2.36 14.72
N PHE A 123 9.91 -2.19 14.88
CA PHE A 123 9.19 -2.49 16.12
C PHE A 123 8.38 -3.78 16.00
N PRO A 124 8.58 -4.79 16.87
CA PRO A 124 7.77 -5.99 16.86
C PRO A 124 6.34 -5.73 17.34
N VAL A 125 5.38 -6.38 16.70
CA VAL A 125 3.96 -6.29 17.02
C VAL A 125 3.40 -7.69 17.20
N LYS A 126 2.72 -7.91 18.34
CA LYS A 126 2.12 -9.19 18.74
C LYS A 126 0.61 -9.13 18.68
N VAL A 127 0.06 -9.01 17.48
CA VAL A 127 -1.40 -8.93 17.28
C VAL A 127 -1.81 -9.96 16.23
N PRO A 128 -2.87 -10.76 16.47
CA PRO A 128 -3.42 -11.66 15.47
C PRO A 128 -3.79 -10.90 14.19
N GLN A 129 -3.19 -11.29 13.08
CA GLN A 129 -3.35 -10.66 11.77
C GLN A 129 -3.22 -11.69 10.66
N LEU A 130 -3.66 -11.32 9.45
CA LEU A 130 -3.35 -12.10 8.25
C LEU A 130 -1.84 -12.07 8.00
N ASP A 131 -1.29 -13.20 7.60
CA ASP A 131 0.11 -13.33 7.23
C ASP A 131 0.30 -12.73 5.83
N MET A 132 0.57 -11.42 5.83
CA MET A 132 0.74 -10.62 4.62
C MET A 132 2.16 -10.10 4.53
N HIS A 133 2.70 -10.13 3.33
CA HIS A 133 4.00 -9.56 3.02
C HIS A 133 3.81 -8.32 2.16
N SER A 134 4.51 -7.25 2.54
CA SER A 134 4.51 -6.00 1.79
C SER A 134 5.88 -5.79 1.15
N VAL A 135 5.89 -5.60 -0.17
CA VAL A 135 7.07 -5.19 -0.93
C VAL A 135 6.97 -3.69 -1.15
N GLY A 136 8.06 -2.96 -0.86
CA GLY A 136 8.18 -1.51 -1.09
C GLY A 136 8.33 -1.13 -2.56
N ALA A 137 7.42 -1.62 -3.39
CA ALA A 137 7.34 -1.34 -4.81
C ALA A 137 5.86 -1.14 -5.20
N GLY A 138 5.56 0.00 -5.82
CA GLY A 138 4.22 0.44 -6.19
C GLY A 138 4.28 1.42 -7.36
N GLY A 139 3.13 1.95 -7.78
CA GLY A 139 3.05 2.86 -8.93
C GLY A 139 3.86 4.15 -8.77
N GLY A 140 4.02 4.65 -7.55
CA GLY A 140 4.78 5.85 -7.21
C GLY A 140 6.24 5.56 -6.84
N SER A 141 6.71 4.31 -6.91
CA SER A 141 8.11 3.99 -6.65
C SER A 141 9.01 4.75 -7.62
N ILE A 142 9.94 5.51 -7.05
CA ILE A 142 10.80 6.43 -7.78
C ILE A 142 11.95 5.65 -8.42
N ALA A 143 12.23 5.92 -9.69
CA ALA A 143 13.41 5.47 -10.39
C ALA A 143 14.56 6.48 -10.18
N TRP A 144 15.72 6.01 -9.76
CA TRP A 144 16.87 6.85 -9.42
C TRP A 144 18.19 6.13 -9.71
N LEU A 145 19.29 6.89 -9.77
CA LEU A 145 20.63 6.33 -9.96
C LEU A 145 21.35 6.26 -8.62
N ASP A 146 21.87 5.09 -8.29
CA ASP A 146 22.72 4.91 -7.12
C ASP A 146 24.11 5.53 -7.33
N VAL A 147 24.91 5.57 -6.26
CA VAL A 147 26.24 6.18 -6.25
C VAL A 147 27.18 5.52 -7.27
N ASP A 148 26.96 4.24 -7.58
CA ASP A 148 27.70 3.48 -8.60
C ASP A 148 27.14 3.66 -10.03
N GLY A 149 26.08 4.46 -10.19
CA GLY A 149 25.40 4.70 -11.47
C GLY A 149 24.38 3.64 -11.85
N SER A 150 24.13 2.63 -11.02
CA SER A 150 23.11 1.62 -11.27
C SER A 150 21.70 2.20 -11.17
N LEU A 151 20.80 1.75 -12.04
CA LEU A 151 19.39 2.13 -12.00
C LEU A 151 18.68 1.36 -10.88
N GLN A 152 18.03 2.10 -9.98
CA GLN A 152 17.25 1.59 -8.86
C GLN A 152 15.79 2.06 -8.99
N VAL A 153 14.84 1.28 -8.47
CA VAL A 153 13.42 1.65 -8.39
C VAL A 153 12.90 1.37 -7.00
N GLY A 154 12.40 2.40 -6.30
CA GLY A 154 12.08 2.32 -4.88
C GLY A 154 13.34 2.23 -3.99
N PRO A 155 13.20 2.04 -2.66
CA PRO A 155 11.94 1.98 -1.91
C PRO A 155 11.28 3.36 -1.71
N ARG A 156 11.94 4.44 -2.15
CA ARG A 156 11.36 5.79 -2.15
C ARG A 156 10.11 5.84 -3.03
N SER A 157 9.06 6.49 -2.54
CA SER A 157 7.79 6.68 -3.26
C SER A 157 7.47 8.16 -3.38
N ALA A 158 6.91 8.55 -4.52
CA ALA A 158 6.37 9.89 -4.76
C ALA A 158 5.01 10.12 -4.06
N GLY A 159 4.42 9.06 -3.49
CA GLY A 159 3.10 9.11 -2.86
C GLY A 159 1.99 9.51 -3.83
N ALA A 160 0.92 10.10 -3.30
CA ALA A 160 -0.16 10.68 -4.10
C ALA A 160 0.10 12.17 -4.45
N THR A 161 0.75 12.89 -3.54
CA THR A 161 1.15 14.30 -3.69
C THR A 161 2.58 14.45 -3.17
N PRO A 162 3.55 14.92 -3.99
CA PRO A 162 3.38 15.45 -5.35
C PRO A 162 3.08 14.38 -6.42
N GLY A 163 3.24 13.09 -6.08
CA GLY A 163 2.87 11.96 -6.94
C GLY A 163 3.77 11.77 -8.16
N PRO A 164 3.47 10.76 -9.00
CA PRO A 164 4.05 10.61 -10.34
C PRO A 164 4.04 11.92 -11.13
N ALA A 165 5.05 12.15 -11.96
CA ALA A 165 5.13 13.36 -12.78
C ALA A 165 3.92 13.51 -13.71
N ALA A 166 3.41 12.37 -14.22
CA ALA A 166 2.20 12.25 -15.01
C ALA A 166 0.95 12.81 -14.33
N TYR A 167 0.92 12.92 -12.99
CA TYR A 167 -0.25 13.46 -12.30
C TYR A 167 -0.35 14.99 -12.43
N GLY A 168 0.74 15.67 -12.81
CA GLY A 168 0.76 17.12 -12.95
C GLY A 168 0.70 17.90 -11.62
N LEU A 169 0.86 17.23 -10.48
CA LEU A 169 0.74 17.80 -9.13
C LEU A 169 2.07 18.27 -8.52
N GLY A 170 3.09 18.45 -9.36
CA GLY A 170 4.42 18.92 -8.96
C GLY A 170 5.48 17.82 -8.82
N GLY A 171 5.16 16.57 -9.18
CA GLY A 171 6.14 15.48 -9.23
C GLY A 171 7.19 15.73 -10.31
N THR A 172 8.47 15.53 -9.97
CA THR A 172 9.61 15.79 -10.86
C THR A 172 10.58 14.61 -10.99
N GLU A 173 10.40 13.55 -10.20
CA GLU A 173 11.19 12.33 -10.29
C GLU A 173 10.41 11.27 -11.08
N PRO A 174 11.06 10.47 -11.94
CA PRO A 174 10.37 9.43 -12.71
C PRO A 174 9.90 8.30 -11.80
N THR A 175 8.69 7.80 -12.04
CA THR A 175 8.08 6.71 -11.26
C THR A 175 7.68 5.51 -12.13
N VAL A 176 7.29 4.41 -11.50
CA VAL A 176 6.71 3.23 -12.20
C VAL A 176 5.45 3.62 -12.98
N THR A 177 4.63 4.54 -12.47
CA THR A 177 3.43 5.04 -13.17
C THR A 177 3.84 5.85 -14.40
N ASP A 178 4.85 6.72 -14.29
CA ASP A 178 5.37 7.48 -15.44
C ASP A 178 5.88 6.53 -16.53
N ALA A 179 6.61 5.49 -16.15
CA ALA A 179 7.07 4.47 -17.09
C ALA A 179 5.91 3.77 -17.80
N ASN A 180 4.85 3.38 -17.08
CA ASN A 180 3.67 2.77 -17.68
C ASN A 180 2.87 3.74 -18.58
N VAL A 181 2.91 5.06 -18.30
CA VAL A 181 2.33 6.08 -19.19
C VAL A 181 3.15 6.20 -20.47
N VAL A 182 4.49 6.26 -20.38
CA VAL A 182 5.38 6.33 -21.55
C VAL A 182 5.25 5.08 -22.43
N LEU A 183 5.12 3.90 -21.82
CA LEU A 183 4.90 2.64 -22.54
C LEU A 183 3.48 2.50 -23.11
N GLY A 184 2.58 3.46 -22.85
CA GLY A 184 1.18 3.41 -23.31
C GLY A 184 0.32 2.35 -22.61
N ARG A 185 0.81 1.73 -21.52
CA ARG A 185 0.05 0.75 -20.71
C ARG A 185 -1.03 1.43 -19.88
N ILE A 186 -0.77 2.66 -19.43
CA ILE A 186 -1.77 3.55 -18.82
C ILE A 186 -2.12 4.64 -19.83
N GLY A 187 -3.36 4.58 -20.35
CA GLY A 187 -3.85 5.57 -21.30
C GLY A 187 -4.14 6.93 -20.66
N THR A 188 -3.87 8.01 -21.41
CA THR A 188 -4.08 9.40 -20.96
C THR A 188 -5.42 10.00 -21.40
N ALA A 189 -6.18 9.29 -22.24
CA ALA A 189 -7.46 9.78 -22.79
C ALA A 189 -8.58 9.92 -21.74
N ARG A 190 -8.44 9.27 -20.58
CA ARG A 190 -9.41 9.32 -19.48
C ARG A 190 -8.71 9.84 -18.22
N ARG A 191 -9.48 10.54 -17.38
CA ARG A 191 -8.98 10.96 -16.07
C ARG A 191 -8.85 9.76 -15.14
N LEU A 192 -7.69 9.61 -14.51
CA LEU A 192 -7.44 8.63 -13.46
C LEU A 192 -8.33 8.94 -12.25
N GLY A 193 -9.09 7.95 -11.79
CA GLY A 193 -10.09 8.13 -10.73
C GLY A 193 -11.18 9.16 -11.06
N GLY A 194 -11.36 9.54 -12.33
CA GLY A 194 -12.29 10.59 -12.77
C GLY A 194 -11.80 12.02 -12.53
N ALA A 195 -10.74 12.23 -11.76
CA ALA A 195 -10.29 13.55 -11.32
C ALA A 195 -8.96 13.99 -11.96
N ILE A 196 -7.99 13.09 -12.11
CA ILE A 196 -6.61 13.44 -12.50
C ILE A 196 -6.44 13.24 -14.00
N ALA A 197 -6.18 14.31 -14.76
CA ALA A 197 -5.78 14.21 -16.16
C ALA A 197 -4.29 13.88 -16.24
N LEU A 198 -3.95 12.77 -16.90
CA LEU A 198 -2.56 12.33 -17.00
C LEU A 198 -1.81 13.10 -18.10
N ASP A 199 -0.61 13.57 -17.76
CA ASP A 199 0.28 14.33 -18.62
C ASP A 199 1.44 13.43 -19.09
N ALA A 200 1.33 12.90 -20.31
CA ALA A 200 2.35 12.03 -20.89
C ALA A 200 3.66 12.77 -21.15
N GLU A 201 3.62 14.06 -21.48
CA GLU A 201 4.83 14.84 -21.78
C GLU A 201 5.68 15.01 -20.51
N ARG A 202 5.05 15.20 -19.35
CA ARG A 202 5.77 15.22 -18.06
C ARG A 202 6.42 13.88 -17.73
N ALA A 203 5.72 12.78 -17.94
CA ALA A 203 6.27 11.44 -17.74
C ALA A 203 7.47 11.19 -18.67
N GLN A 204 7.35 11.57 -19.94
CA GLN A 204 8.44 11.50 -20.91
C GLN A 204 9.62 12.38 -20.50
N GLY A 205 9.35 13.59 -20.02
CA GLY A 205 10.37 14.54 -19.57
C GLY A 205 11.23 13.98 -18.44
N THR A 206 10.61 13.47 -17.36
CA THR A 206 11.37 12.95 -16.22
C THR A 206 12.17 11.69 -16.56
N ILE A 207 11.64 10.83 -17.43
CA ILE A 207 12.36 9.64 -17.93
C ILE A 207 13.50 10.05 -18.85
N ALA A 208 13.31 11.02 -19.76
CA ALA A 208 14.36 11.53 -20.61
C ALA A 208 15.50 12.17 -19.79
N ASP A 209 15.16 12.89 -18.73
CA ASP A 209 16.14 13.48 -17.80
C ASP A 209 16.99 12.42 -17.11
N LEU A 210 16.37 11.33 -16.67
CA LEU A 210 17.07 10.16 -16.14
C LEU A 210 17.96 9.49 -17.20
N GLY A 211 17.46 9.35 -18.42
CA GLY A 211 18.21 8.79 -19.55
C GLY A 211 19.45 9.60 -19.90
N ARG A 212 19.37 10.94 -19.84
CA ARG A 212 20.55 11.82 -20.02
C ARG A 212 21.61 11.58 -18.96
N ARG A 213 21.20 11.35 -17.70
CA ARG A 213 22.12 11.03 -16.58
C ARG A 213 22.77 9.66 -16.73
N LEU A 214 22.11 8.71 -17.41
CA LEU A 214 22.65 7.39 -17.76
C LEU A 214 23.56 7.39 -19.00
N GLY A 215 23.86 8.55 -19.59
CA GLY A 215 24.73 8.67 -20.76
C GLY A 215 23.99 8.80 -22.10
N GLY A 216 22.66 8.86 -22.11
CA GLY A 216 21.86 9.30 -23.25
C GLY A 216 21.77 8.33 -24.44
N SER A 217 22.19 7.08 -24.28
CA SER A 217 22.17 6.07 -25.37
C SER A 217 20.83 5.32 -25.50
N MET A 218 19.93 5.44 -24.51
CA MET A 218 18.65 4.74 -24.46
C MET A 218 17.49 5.64 -24.87
N THR A 219 16.49 5.08 -25.56
CA THR A 219 15.22 5.77 -25.77
C THR A 219 14.42 5.84 -24.46
N ALA A 220 13.44 6.76 -24.40
CA ALA A 220 12.57 6.89 -23.23
C ALA A 220 11.78 5.60 -22.98
N GLU A 221 11.33 4.93 -24.02
CA GLU A 221 10.60 3.66 -23.96
C GLU A 221 11.49 2.52 -23.44
N ALA A 222 12.73 2.42 -23.93
CA ALA A 222 13.67 1.40 -23.45
C ALA A 222 14.00 1.59 -21.96
N LEU A 223 14.18 2.84 -21.52
CA LEU A 223 14.40 3.15 -20.11
C LEU A 223 13.15 2.90 -19.27
N ALA A 224 11.96 3.26 -19.77
CA ALA A 224 10.69 2.98 -19.11
C ALA A 224 10.47 1.46 -18.91
N GLU A 225 10.77 0.65 -19.92
CA GLU A 225 10.72 -0.81 -19.80
C GLU A 225 11.72 -1.33 -18.76
N GLY A 226 12.92 -0.75 -18.68
CA GLY A 226 13.91 -1.06 -17.65
C GLY A 226 13.41 -0.74 -16.24
N ILE A 227 12.76 0.42 -16.04
CA ILE A 227 12.13 0.80 -14.76
C ILE A 227 11.09 -0.23 -14.35
N VAL A 228 10.20 -0.60 -15.26
CA VAL A 228 9.16 -1.60 -14.97
C VAL A 228 9.77 -2.97 -14.69
N THR A 229 10.78 -3.39 -15.45
CA THR A 229 11.49 -4.66 -15.25
C THR A 229 12.12 -4.73 -13.85
N ILE A 230 12.78 -3.67 -13.40
CA ILE A 230 13.37 -3.61 -12.05
C ILE A 230 12.28 -3.67 -10.97
N ALA A 231 11.17 -2.96 -11.17
CA ALA A 231 10.04 -3.00 -10.23
C ALA A 231 9.44 -4.42 -10.12
N VAL A 232 9.22 -5.09 -11.24
CA VAL A 232 8.68 -6.47 -11.29
C VAL A 232 9.65 -7.45 -10.62
N SER A 233 10.96 -7.36 -10.89
CA SER A 233 11.97 -8.22 -10.27
C SER A 233 12.05 -8.10 -8.75
N ARG A 234 11.52 -7.04 -8.14
CA ARG A 234 11.40 -6.92 -6.68
C ARG A 234 10.16 -7.62 -6.12
N MET A 235 9.17 -7.90 -6.97
CA MET A 235 7.87 -8.47 -6.61
C MET A 235 7.76 -9.97 -6.91
N THR A 236 8.68 -10.51 -7.74
CA THR A 236 8.78 -11.92 -8.13
C THR A 236 9.99 -12.59 -7.50
#